data_AF-A0A0B5B0I0-F1
#
_entry.id   AF-A0A0B5B0I0-F1
#
_cell.length_a   1.000
_cell.length_b   1.000
_cell.length_c   1.000
_cell.angle_alpha   90.00
_cell.angle_beta   90.00
_cell.angle_gamma   90.00
#
_symmetry.space_group_name_H-M   'P 1'
#
loop_
_entity.id
_entity.type
_entity.pdbx_description
1 polymer ?
#
loop_
_entity_poly.entity_id
_entity_poly.type
_entity_poly.pdbx_seq_one_letter_code
_entity_poly.pdbx_strand_id
1 'polypeptide(L)'
;MELGNLMMGNSRGNFTVNRDWQTQFHEFLDVCGFDNYGHIDDKELDIYKQEETSGNETDVWFENDVFIIRPYYWGDEETFCVRPNFVFKPTGFELQWYKYPFRDSYMNQDISFNTLLDILKQCENSLVPERV
;
A
#
# COMPACT_ATOMS: atom_id res chain seq x y z
N MET A 1 -5.97 -2.09 -17.72
CA MET A 1 -7.22 -2.27 -16.97
C MET A 1 -7.77 -3.67 -17.20
N GLU A 2 -7.81 -4.48 -16.14
CA GLU A 2 -8.41 -5.82 -16.16
C GLU A 2 -9.95 -5.73 -16.11
N LEU A 3 -10.67 -6.68 -16.74
CA LEU A 3 -12.14 -6.69 -16.76
C LEU A 3 -12.75 -6.70 -15.35
N GLY A 4 -12.10 -7.38 -14.41
CA GLY A 4 -12.53 -7.40 -13.00
C GLY A 4 -12.40 -6.03 -12.32
N ASN A 5 -11.35 -5.26 -12.63
CA ASN A 5 -11.19 -3.91 -12.08
C ASN A 5 -12.18 -2.93 -12.73
N LEU A 6 -12.45 -3.10 -14.04
CA LEU A 6 -13.45 -2.30 -14.75
C LEU A 6 -14.86 -2.49 -14.17
N MET A 7 -15.20 -3.70 -13.72
CA MET A 7 -16.53 -4.01 -13.19
C MET A 7 -16.66 -3.78 -11.68
N MET A 8 -15.60 -4.03 -10.90
CA MET A 8 -15.71 -4.14 -9.43
C MET A 8 -14.45 -3.69 -8.67
N GLY A 9 -13.45 -3.14 -9.35
CA GLY A 9 -12.20 -2.79 -8.68
C GLY A 9 -12.09 -1.31 -8.40
N ASN A 10 -11.39 -1.01 -7.31
CA ASN A 10 -11.29 0.33 -6.75
C ASN A 10 -9.99 1.05 -7.10
N SER A 11 -9.05 0.38 -7.78
CA SER A 11 -7.77 0.99 -8.11
C SER A 11 -7.96 2.10 -9.16
N ARG A 12 -7.58 3.33 -8.81
CA ARG A 12 -7.67 4.52 -9.65
C ARG A 12 -6.36 5.31 -9.58
N GLY A 13 -6.03 6.02 -10.65
CA GLY A 13 -4.89 6.94 -10.67
C GLY A 13 -4.57 7.42 -12.09
N ASN A 14 -3.60 8.33 -12.18
CA ASN A 14 -3.29 9.03 -13.42
C ASN A 14 -2.33 8.24 -14.31
N PHE A 15 -1.48 7.42 -13.71
CA PHE A 15 -0.42 6.68 -14.41
C PHE A 15 -0.48 5.20 -14.04
N THR A 16 -0.48 4.34 -15.06
CA THR A 16 -0.39 2.89 -14.86
C THR A 16 1.01 2.51 -14.39
N VAL A 17 1.11 1.61 -13.43
CA VAL A 17 2.40 1.17 -12.90
C VAL A 17 2.93 -0.02 -13.71
N ASN A 18 4.23 -0.03 -13.99
CA ASN A 18 4.87 -1.16 -14.64
C ASN A 18 4.90 -2.37 -13.69
N ARG A 19 4.27 -3.47 -14.11
CA ARG A 19 4.18 -4.70 -13.32
C ARG A 19 5.53 -5.33 -13.01
N ASP A 20 6.57 -5.08 -13.80
CA ASP A 20 7.91 -5.64 -13.57
C ASP A 20 8.54 -5.13 -12.26
N TRP A 21 8.03 -4.05 -11.68
CA TRP A 21 8.49 -3.49 -10.40
C TRP A 21 7.97 -4.29 -9.18
N GLN A 22 7.05 -5.23 -9.40
CA GLN A 22 6.38 -6.00 -8.37
C GLN A 22 7.37 -6.74 -7.45
N THR A 23 8.45 -7.28 -8.01
CA THR A 23 9.42 -8.08 -7.25
C THR A 23 10.04 -7.27 -6.11
N GLN A 24 10.51 -6.05 -6.37
CA GLN A 24 11.15 -5.22 -5.36
C GLN A 24 10.14 -4.68 -4.34
N PHE A 25 8.89 -4.44 -4.75
CA PHE A 25 7.87 -4.03 -3.81
C PHE A 25 7.46 -5.18 -2.87
N HIS A 26 7.39 -6.42 -3.36
CA HIS A 26 7.14 -7.58 -2.52
C HIS A 26 8.29 -7.84 -1.54
N GLU A 27 9.55 -7.69 -1.99
CA GLU A 27 10.72 -7.78 -1.12
C GLU A 27 10.66 -6.72 -0.01
N PHE A 28 10.29 -5.49 -0.35
CA PHE A 28 10.02 -4.44 0.64
C PHE A 28 8.94 -4.84 1.65
N LEU A 29 7.80 -5.36 1.20
CA LEU A 29 6.73 -5.80 2.10
C LEU A 29 7.22 -6.86 3.08
N ASP A 30 7.90 -7.90 2.58
CA ASP A 30 8.46 -8.98 3.38
C ASP A 30 9.47 -8.47 4.41
N VAL A 31 10.42 -7.62 3.99
CA VAL A 31 11.42 -6.99 4.89
C VAL A 31 10.76 -6.13 5.95
N CYS A 32 9.65 -5.48 5.63
CA CYS A 32 8.91 -4.61 6.53
C CYS A 32 7.83 -5.34 7.34
N GLY A 33 7.76 -6.68 7.32
CA GLY A 33 6.83 -7.44 8.16
C GLY A 33 5.37 -7.43 7.66
N PHE A 34 5.17 -7.25 6.35
CA PHE A 34 3.87 -7.34 5.69
C PHE A 34 3.80 -8.56 4.78
N ASP A 35 2.59 -9.10 4.57
CA ASP A 35 2.35 -10.11 3.56
C ASP A 35 2.28 -9.50 2.14
N ASN A 36 2.21 -10.36 1.11
CA ASN A 36 2.12 -9.93 -0.30
C ASN A 36 0.80 -9.24 -0.68
N TYR A 37 -0.11 -9.01 0.26
CA TYR A 37 -1.35 -8.27 0.09
C TYR A 37 -1.34 -6.93 0.85
N GLY A 38 -0.31 -6.69 1.67
CA GLY A 38 -0.17 -5.51 2.53
C GLY A 38 -0.77 -5.68 3.92
N HIS A 39 -1.11 -6.89 4.36
CA HIS A 39 -1.50 -7.13 5.75
C HIS A 39 -0.27 -7.18 6.65
N ILE A 40 -0.42 -6.71 7.89
CA ILE A 40 0.61 -6.88 8.92
C ILE A 40 0.76 -8.38 9.23
N ASP A 41 1.97 -8.92 9.07
CA ASP A 41 2.33 -10.30 9.40
C ASP A 41 3.30 -10.38 10.60
N ASP A 42 3.97 -9.27 10.93
CA ASP A 42 4.82 -9.14 12.11
C ASP A 42 4.09 -8.50 13.30
N LYS A 43 4.09 -9.19 14.44
CA LYS A 43 3.47 -8.74 15.70
C LYS A 43 4.15 -7.51 16.30
N GLU A 44 5.43 -7.26 16.00
CA GLU A 44 6.11 -6.05 16.48
C GLU A 44 5.49 -4.78 15.88
N LEU A 45 4.83 -4.90 14.73
CA LEU A 45 4.17 -3.79 14.04
C LEU A 45 2.73 -3.55 14.51
N ASP A 46 2.19 -4.40 15.39
CA ASP A 46 0.83 -4.21 15.94
C ASP A 46 0.67 -2.85 16.63
N ILE A 47 1.77 -2.25 17.10
CA ILE A 47 1.77 -0.89 17.68
C ILE A 47 1.39 0.22 16.68
N TYR A 48 1.57 -0.04 15.38
CA TYR A 48 1.23 0.86 14.28
C TYR A 48 -0.08 0.48 13.60
N LYS A 49 -0.73 -0.60 14.06
CA LYS A 49 -2.00 -1.06 13.53
C LYS A 49 -3.07 0.01 13.77
N GLN A 50 -3.77 0.35 12.70
CA GLN A 50 -4.99 1.13 12.71
C GLN A 50 -6.16 0.24 12.32
N GLU A 51 -7.34 0.53 12.86
CA GLU A 51 -8.56 -0.23 12.59
C GLU A 51 -9.77 0.71 12.59
N GLU A 52 -10.63 0.57 11.59
CA GLU A 52 -11.88 1.31 11.47
C GLU A 52 -13.01 0.38 11.03
N THR A 53 -14.12 0.39 11.75
CA THR A 53 -15.27 -0.47 11.47
C THR A 53 -16.45 0.37 10.97
N SER A 54 -17.01 0.00 9.81
CA SER A 54 -18.28 0.51 9.29
C SER A 54 -19.24 -0.66 9.08
N GLY A 55 -20.32 -0.70 9.88
CA GLY A 55 -21.27 -1.81 9.83
C GLY A 55 -20.64 -3.14 10.24
N ASN A 56 -20.56 -4.10 9.31
CA ASN A 56 -19.94 -5.41 9.52
C ASN A 56 -18.54 -5.52 8.89
N GLU A 57 -18.06 -4.45 8.25
CA GLU A 57 -16.76 -4.41 7.59
C GLU A 57 -15.75 -3.73 8.51
N THR A 58 -14.55 -4.31 8.60
CA THR A 58 -13.44 -3.75 9.39
C THR A 58 -12.23 -3.61 8.49
N ASP A 59 -11.77 -2.37 8.32
CA ASP A 59 -10.54 -2.04 7.60
C ASP A 59 -9.39 -2.00 8.60
N VAL A 60 -8.30 -2.72 8.30
CA VAL A 60 -7.10 -2.81 9.15
C VAL A 60 -5.91 -2.43 8.30
N TRP A 61 -5.11 -1.48 8.79
CA TRP A 61 -3.96 -0.99 8.04
C TRP A 61 -2.79 -0.62 8.95
N PHE A 62 -1.63 -0.44 8.34
CA PHE A 62 -0.44 0.07 9.00
C PHE A 62 -0.27 1.56 8.73
N GLU A 63 0.05 2.33 9.77
CA GLU A 63 0.40 3.74 9.62
C GLU A 63 1.45 4.19 10.65
N ASN A 64 2.55 4.79 10.16
CA ASN A 64 3.52 5.51 10.96
C ASN A 64 3.73 6.94 10.43
N ASP A 65 4.74 7.66 10.92
CA ASP A 65 5.01 9.04 10.50
C ASP A 65 5.46 9.19 9.03
N VAL A 66 5.93 8.11 8.40
CA VAL A 66 6.53 8.14 7.05
C VAL A 66 5.60 7.60 5.98
N PHE A 67 4.89 6.51 6.25
CA PHE A 67 4.08 5.86 5.22
C PHE A 67 2.86 5.15 5.78
N ILE A 68 2.00 4.75 4.85
CA ILE A 68 0.79 3.98 5.10
C ILE A 68 0.78 2.78 4.17
N ILE A 69 0.40 1.61 4.68
CA ILE A 69 0.08 0.42 3.89
C ILE A 69 -1.32 -0.04 4.27
N ARG A 70 -2.22 -0.10 3.27
CA ARG A 70 -3.58 -0.65 3.36
C ARG A 70 -3.72 -1.82 2.38
N PRO A 71 -4.18 -2.98 2.85
CA PRO A 71 -4.63 -4.05 1.98
C PRO A 71 -5.73 -3.59 1.02
N TYR A 72 -6.03 -4.41 0.02
CA TYR A 72 -7.20 -4.14 -0.82
C TYR A 72 -8.49 -4.31 -0.02
N TYR A 73 -9.30 -3.26 0.05
CA TYR A 73 -10.60 -3.31 0.72
C TYR A 73 -11.64 -4.07 -0.12
N TRP A 74 -12.27 -5.07 0.50
CA TRP A 74 -13.23 -5.97 -0.15
C TRP A 74 -14.70 -5.61 0.10
N GLY A 75 -14.97 -4.72 1.06
CA GLY A 75 -16.34 -4.27 1.35
C GLY A 75 -16.86 -3.27 0.32
N ASP A 76 -18.04 -2.71 0.60
CA ASP A 76 -18.78 -1.81 -0.28
C ASP A 76 -18.82 -0.35 0.22
N GLU A 77 -18.25 -0.09 1.40
CA GLU A 77 -18.11 1.26 1.96
C GLU A 77 -17.22 2.14 1.05
N GLU A 78 -17.86 3.10 0.36
CA GLU A 78 -17.21 3.94 -0.65
C GLU A 78 -16.01 4.72 -0.07
N THR A 79 -16.13 5.16 1.18
CA THR A 79 -15.08 5.93 1.86
C THR A 79 -13.79 5.14 2.08
N PHE A 80 -13.86 3.79 2.15
CA PHE A 80 -12.70 2.91 2.26
C PHE A 80 -12.20 2.49 0.88
N CYS A 81 -13.12 2.23 -0.07
CA CYS A 81 -12.80 1.86 -1.44
C CYS A 81 -11.86 2.85 -2.13
N VAL A 82 -12.03 4.16 -1.90
CA VAL A 82 -11.24 5.20 -2.58
C VAL A 82 -9.87 5.46 -1.93
N ARG A 83 -9.56 4.83 -0.79
CA ARG A 83 -8.31 5.09 -0.07
C ARG A 83 -7.14 4.43 -0.81
N PRO A 84 -5.99 5.12 -0.92
CA PRO A 84 -4.80 4.52 -1.50
C PRO A 84 -4.24 3.39 -0.62
N ASN A 85 -3.71 2.38 -1.30
CA ASN A 85 -3.11 1.21 -0.67
C ASN A 85 -1.72 1.48 -0.11
N PHE A 86 -0.94 2.32 -0.78
CA PHE A 86 0.34 2.79 -0.25
C PHE A 86 0.40 4.30 -0.35
N VAL A 87 0.84 4.95 0.73
CA VAL A 87 1.07 6.39 0.78
C VAL A 87 2.46 6.64 1.33
N PHE A 88 3.29 7.35 0.58
CA PHE A 88 4.53 7.91 1.09
C PHE A 88 4.31 9.38 1.44
N LYS A 89 4.19 9.66 2.74
CA LYS A 89 3.74 10.95 3.28
C LYS A 89 4.65 12.14 2.89
N PRO A 90 6.00 12.03 2.87
CA PRO A 90 6.88 13.17 2.58
C PRO A 90 6.64 13.86 1.23
N THR A 91 6.10 13.13 0.24
CA THR A 91 5.82 13.66 -1.10
C THR A 91 4.35 13.58 -1.49
N GLY A 92 3.52 12.93 -0.66
CA GLY A 92 2.14 12.59 -1.03
C GLY A 92 2.07 11.61 -2.21
N PHE A 93 3.10 10.79 -2.43
CA PHE A 93 3.06 9.74 -3.44
C PHE A 93 2.07 8.66 -3.00
N GLU A 94 1.19 8.26 -3.90
CA GLU A 94 0.17 7.25 -3.67
C GLU A 94 0.25 6.17 -4.74
N LEU A 95 0.10 4.93 -4.29
CA LEU A 95 -0.02 3.75 -5.13
C LEU A 95 -1.30 3.02 -4.73
N GLN A 96 -2.13 2.70 -5.73
CA GLN A 96 -3.35 1.92 -5.56
C GLN A 96 -3.24 0.64 -6.37
N TRP A 97 -3.81 -0.45 -5.88
CA TRP A 97 -3.79 -1.74 -6.58
C TRP A 97 -5.12 -2.48 -6.49
N TYR A 98 -5.35 -3.41 -7.42
CA TYR A 98 -6.55 -4.25 -7.42
C TYR A 98 -6.23 -5.63 -6.83
N LYS A 99 -6.79 -5.92 -5.65
CA LYS A 99 -6.59 -7.12 -4.82
C LYS A 99 -5.20 -7.26 -4.18
N TYR A 100 -4.12 -7.02 -4.92
CA TYR A 100 -2.74 -7.10 -4.41
C TYR A 100 -1.80 -6.18 -5.20
N PRO A 101 -0.66 -5.78 -4.62
CA PRO A 101 0.29 -4.85 -5.25
C PRO A 101 0.63 -5.20 -6.70
N PHE A 102 0.72 -4.16 -7.54
CA PHE A 102 1.11 -4.21 -8.95
C PHE A 102 0.15 -4.98 -9.88
N ARG A 103 -0.98 -5.48 -9.36
CA ARG A 103 -2.10 -5.92 -10.20
C ARG A 103 -3.02 -4.75 -10.52
N ASP A 104 -3.09 -4.42 -11.81
CA ASP A 104 -3.84 -3.28 -12.36
C ASP A 104 -3.73 -2.04 -11.48
N SER A 105 -2.48 -1.66 -11.19
CA SER A 105 -2.13 -0.63 -10.23
C SER A 105 -1.87 0.70 -10.88
N TYR A 106 -2.17 1.76 -10.14
CA TYR A 106 -2.04 3.13 -10.59
C TYR A 106 -1.34 3.97 -9.53
N MET A 107 -0.57 4.94 -9.99
CA MET A 107 0.09 5.93 -9.16
C MET A 107 -0.47 7.33 -9.44
N ASN A 108 -0.47 8.19 -8.42
CA ASN A 108 -0.93 9.57 -8.55
C ASN A 108 0.12 10.50 -9.19
N GLN A 109 1.40 10.15 -9.08
CA GLN A 109 2.55 10.88 -9.62
C GLN A 109 3.34 9.96 -10.58
N ASP A 110 3.79 10.49 -11.72
CA ASP A 110 4.61 9.76 -12.68
C ASP A 110 6.06 9.68 -12.21
N ILE A 111 6.38 8.62 -11.45
CA ILE A 111 7.73 8.41 -10.89
C ILE A 111 8.48 7.33 -11.66
N SER A 112 9.81 7.42 -11.63
CA SER A 112 10.67 6.37 -12.16
C SER A 112 10.78 5.19 -11.18
N PHE A 113 11.23 4.04 -11.68
CA PHE A 113 11.53 2.89 -10.83
C PHE A 113 12.58 3.20 -9.74
N ASN A 114 13.63 3.94 -10.08
CA ASN A 114 14.66 4.32 -9.10
C ASN A 114 14.07 5.21 -7.99
N THR A 115 13.16 6.12 -8.35
CA THR A 115 12.44 6.95 -7.37
C THR A 115 11.58 6.09 -6.44
N LEU A 116 10.93 5.04 -6.97
CA LEU A 116 10.21 4.09 -6.13
C LEU A 116 11.17 3.41 -5.15
N LEU A 117 12.33 2.92 -5.59
CA LEU A 117 13.31 2.29 -4.71
C LEU A 117 13.79 3.23 -3.59
N ASP A 118 14.03 4.50 -3.89
CA ASP A 118 14.40 5.51 -2.89
C ASP A 118 13.29 5.75 -1.87
N ILE A 119 12.02 5.70 -2.30
CA ILE A 119 10.85 5.78 -1.42
C ILE A 119 10.78 4.55 -0.50
N LEU A 120 10.89 3.35 -1.05
CA LEU A 120 10.84 2.10 -0.29
C LEU A 120 11.93 2.05 0.78
N LYS A 121 13.16 2.47 0.42
CA LYS A 121 14.29 2.52 1.36
C LYS A 121 14.02 3.46 2.55
N GLN A 122 13.37 4.59 2.32
CA GLN A 122 13.00 5.51 3.40
C GLN A 122 11.93 4.92 4.31
N CYS A 123 10.98 4.18 3.74
CA CYS A 123 9.95 3.46 4.50
C CYS A 123 10.58 2.38 5.39
N GLU A 124 11.47 1.56 4.85
CA GLU A 124 12.23 0.55 5.63
C GLU A 124 12.97 1.19 6.80
N ASN A 125 13.73 2.26 6.55
CA ASN A 125 14.50 2.94 7.58
C ASN A 125 13.62 3.54 8.69
N SER A 126 12.35 3.84 8.39
CA SER A 126 11.40 4.37 9.38
C SER A 126 10.89 3.32 10.39
N LEU A 127 11.11 2.03 10.12
CA LEU A 127 10.74 0.93 11.01
C LEU A 127 11.87 0.52 11.94
N VAL A 128 13.12 0.87 11.60
CA VAL A 128 14.27 0.53 12.44
C VAL A 128 14.34 1.54 13.58
N PRO A 129 14.17 1.13 14.85
CA PRO A 129 14.44 2.02 15.97
C PRO A 129 15.92 2.42 15.87
N GLU A 130 16.23 3.73 16.00
CA GLU A 130 17.62 4.18 16.08
C GLU A 130 18.36 3.29 17.10
N ARG A 131 19.25 2.44 16.61
CA ARG A 131 20.15 1.66 17.46
C ARG A 131 21.17 2.64 18.03
N VAL A 132 20.79 3.29 19.14
CA VAL A 132 21.71 4.05 20.00
C VAL A 132 22.45 3.08 20.92
#